data_AF-A0A7V5YG10-F1
#
_entry.id   AF-A0A7V5YG10-F1
#
_cell.length_a   1.000
_cell.length_b   1.000
_cell.length_c   1.000
_cell.angle_alpha   90.00
_cell.angle_beta   90.00
_cell.angle_gamma   90.00
#
_symmetry.space_group_name_H-M   'P 1'
#
loop_
_entity.id
_entity.type
_entity.pdbx_description
1 polymer ?
#
loop_
_entity_poly.entity_id
_entity_poly.type
_entity_poly.pdbx_seq_one_letter_code
_entity_poly.pdbx_strand_id
1 'polypeptide(L)'
;FGFGMKGLYHNRHRNIDAERELGARYVTFEELLEESDFVCVHTPLTEETHHLFNKDSFRKMKKSAILVNVARGPVVDEEALVWALETGEIAGAGIDVYEREPQVRPGLLKLKERVVLAPHIGSASVETRRKMAKIAVDNVLSVLSGGEPLNPVT
;
A
#
# COMPACT_ATOMS: atom_id res chain seq x y z
N PHE A 1 17.59 -4.34 -13.21
CA PHE A 1 16.88 -3.51 -14.22
C PHE A 1 16.09 -2.42 -13.50
N GLY A 2 15.64 -1.36 -14.19
CA GLY A 2 15.00 -0.19 -13.53
C GLY A 2 16.02 0.72 -12.82
N PHE A 3 15.76 1.10 -11.57
CA PHE A 3 16.63 1.99 -10.76
C PHE A 3 17.91 1.30 -10.22
N GLY A 4 18.25 0.09 -10.67
CA GLY A 4 19.44 -0.64 -10.18
C GLY A 4 19.31 -1.16 -8.74
N MET A 5 18.09 -1.22 -8.21
CA MET A 5 17.82 -1.70 -6.85
C MET A 5 17.73 -3.22 -6.77
N LYS A 6 17.98 -3.77 -5.57
CA LYS A 6 17.69 -5.17 -5.24
C LYS A 6 16.22 -5.28 -4.85
N GLY A 7 15.46 -6.15 -5.51
CA GLY A 7 14.04 -6.36 -5.22
C GLY A 7 13.82 -7.47 -4.19
N LEU A 8 13.29 -7.13 -3.03
CA LEU A 8 12.78 -8.08 -2.04
C LEU A 8 11.25 -8.06 -2.05
N TYR A 9 10.61 -9.20 -1.82
CA TYR A 9 9.15 -9.23 -1.64
C TYR A 9 8.73 -10.26 -0.59
N HIS A 10 7.61 -9.99 0.05
CA HIS A 10 6.93 -10.91 0.95
C HIS A 10 5.46 -11.03 0.54
N ASN A 11 4.96 -12.26 0.48
CA ASN A 11 3.59 -12.61 0.15
C ASN A 11 3.18 -13.86 0.94
N ARG A 12 1.88 -14.13 1.06
CA ARG A 12 1.37 -15.40 1.63
C ARG A 12 1.88 -16.64 0.89
N HIS A 13 2.07 -16.52 -0.43
CA HIS A 13 2.63 -17.56 -1.29
C HIS A 13 3.71 -16.97 -2.19
N ARG A 14 4.73 -17.76 -2.49
CA ARG A 14 5.78 -17.37 -3.43
C ARG A 14 5.23 -17.16 -4.83
N ASN A 15 5.72 -16.12 -5.48
CA ASN A 15 5.48 -15.82 -6.88
C ASN A 15 6.74 -16.19 -7.69
N ILE A 16 6.80 -17.44 -8.14
CA ILE A 16 7.96 -17.97 -8.87
C ILE A 16 8.20 -17.25 -10.19
N ASP A 17 7.13 -16.78 -10.85
CA ASP A 17 7.26 -16.02 -12.09
C ASP A 17 7.93 -14.67 -11.85
N ALA A 18 7.56 -13.95 -10.78
CA ALA A 18 8.23 -12.71 -10.39
C ALA A 18 9.71 -12.93 -10.05
N GLU A 19 10.06 -14.04 -9.40
CA GLU A 19 11.46 -14.38 -9.10
C GLU A 19 12.27 -14.62 -10.38
N ARG A 20 11.71 -15.39 -11.33
CA ARG A 20 12.36 -15.71 -12.61
C ARG A 20 12.49 -14.50 -13.52
N GLU A 21 11.42 -13.71 -13.65
CA GLU A 21 11.31 -12.66 -14.66
C GLU A 21 11.88 -11.32 -14.19
N LEU A 22 11.75 -11.02 -12.89
CA LEU A 22 12.18 -9.73 -12.32
C LEU A 22 13.43 -9.87 -11.44
N GLY A 23 13.86 -11.09 -11.14
CA GLY A 23 14.95 -11.34 -10.19
C GLY A 23 14.58 -10.95 -8.76
N ALA A 24 13.30 -10.87 -8.43
CA ALA A 24 12.83 -10.58 -7.08
C ALA A 24 13.19 -11.72 -6.13
N ARG A 25 13.62 -11.41 -4.90
CA ARG A 25 13.91 -12.42 -3.89
C ARG A 25 12.77 -12.48 -2.87
N TYR A 26 12.16 -13.66 -2.74
CA TYR A 26 11.21 -13.92 -1.66
C TYR A 26 11.93 -13.95 -0.32
N VAL A 27 11.38 -13.27 0.67
CA VAL A 27 11.88 -13.22 2.05
C VAL A 27 10.72 -13.27 3.05
N THR A 28 11.03 -13.52 4.32
CA THR A 28 10.07 -13.31 5.40
C THR A 28 9.73 -11.82 5.55
N PHE A 29 8.61 -11.51 6.21
CA PHE A 29 8.24 -10.12 6.47
C PHE A 29 9.30 -9.40 7.33
N GLU A 30 9.88 -10.10 8.30
CA GLU A 30 10.94 -9.57 9.17
C GLU A 30 12.20 -9.23 8.38
N GLU A 31 12.72 -10.16 7.57
CA GLU A 31 13.87 -9.91 6.69
C GLU A 31 13.58 -8.75 5.70
N LEU A 32 12.35 -8.65 5.21
CA LEU A 32 11.95 -7.53 4.33
C LEU A 32 12.10 -6.18 5.05
N LEU A 33 11.66 -6.08 6.30
CA LEU A 33 11.76 -4.83 7.07
C LEU A 33 13.21 -4.46 7.38
N GLU A 34 14.02 -5.44 7.80
CA GLU A 34 15.41 -5.22 8.21
C GLU A 34 16.32 -4.84 7.02
N GLU A 35 16.07 -5.41 5.84
CA GLU A 35 16.92 -5.20 4.67
C GLU A 35 16.50 -4.04 3.76
N SER A 36 15.24 -3.60 3.80
CA SER A 36 14.71 -2.65 2.81
C SER A 36 15.00 -1.19 3.13
N ASP A 37 15.51 -0.45 2.15
CA ASP A 37 15.60 1.02 2.20
C ASP A 37 14.28 1.69 1.79
N PHE A 38 13.44 0.98 1.03
CA PHE A 38 12.11 1.43 0.63
C PHE A 38 11.15 0.25 0.75
N VAL A 39 10.01 0.46 1.43
CA VAL A 39 8.97 -0.55 1.59
C VAL A 39 7.68 -0.04 0.95
N CYS A 40 7.27 -0.67 -0.15
CA CYS A 40 6.02 -0.35 -0.84
C CYS A 40 4.93 -1.36 -0.48
N VAL A 41 3.84 -0.88 0.11
CA VAL A 41 2.73 -1.71 0.60
C VAL A 41 1.69 -1.90 -0.50
N HIS A 42 1.47 -3.16 -0.87
CA HIS A 42 0.48 -3.58 -1.89
C HIS A 42 -0.43 -4.72 -1.41
N THR A 43 -0.40 -5.05 -0.11
CA THR A 43 -1.18 -6.16 0.46
C THR A 43 -2.66 -5.78 0.60
N PRO A 44 -3.61 -6.71 0.38
CA PRO A 44 -5.01 -6.45 0.73
C PRO A 44 -5.17 -6.22 2.23
N LEU A 45 -6.19 -5.44 2.62
CA LEU A 45 -6.61 -5.35 4.01
C LEU A 45 -7.43 -6.60 4.38
N THR A 46 -6.93 -7.34 5.36
CA THR A 46 -7.55 -8.49 6.03
C THR A 46 -7.31 -8.37 7.52
N GLU A 47 -7.88 -9.25 8.34
CA GLU A 47 -7.59 -9.30 9.78
C GLU A 47 -6.09 -9.51 10.05
N GLU A 48 -5.41 -10.31 9.24
CA GLU A 48 -3.97 -10.58 9.40
C GLU A 48 -3.08 -9.42 8.96
N THR A 49 -3.57 -8.53 8.09
CA THR A 49 -2.79 -7.38 7.60
C THR A 49 -3.22 -6.06 8.23
N HIS A 50 -4.27 -6.05 9.05
CA HIS A 50 -4.68 -4.91 9.85
C HIS A 50 -3.55 -4.52 10.82
N HIS A 51 -3.10 -3.26 10.73
CA HIS A 51 -1.97 -2.73 11.48
C HIS A 51 -0.71 -3.63 11.39
N LEU A 52 -0.51 -4.26 10.23
CA LEU A 52 0.71 -4.99 9.91
C LEU A 52 1.94 -4.08 10.10
N PHE A 53 1.80 -2.81 9.74
CA PHE A 53 2.77 -1.77 10.08
C PHE A 53 2.37 -1.05 11.36
N ASN A 54 2.94 -1.50 12.47
CA ASN A 54 2.80 -0.94 13.82
C ASN A 54 4.19 -0.56 14.40
N LYS A 55 4.25 -0.13 15.67
CA LYS A 55 5.51 0.29 16.31
C LYS A 55 6.62 -0.75 16.24
N ASP A 56 6.30 -2.03 16.40
CA ASP A 56 7.30 -3.10 16.38
C ASP A 56 7.82 -3.35 14.97
N SER A 57 6.95 -3.25 13.95
CA SER A 57 7.41 -3.28 12.56
C SER A 57 8.35 -2.11 12.22
N PHE A 58 8.02 -0.89 12.68
CA PHE A 58 8.83 0.30 12.40
C PHE A 58 10.20 0.23 13.06
N ARG A 59 10.31 -0.36 14.25
CA ARG A 59 11.60 -0.58 14.94
C ARG A 59 12.53 -1.54 14.20
N LYS A 60 11.97 -2.47 13.42
CA LYS A 60 12.76 -3.41 12.60
C LYS A 60 13.26 -2.78 11.31
N MET A 61 12.62 -1.69 10.87
CA MET A 61 13.04 -0.99 9.67
C MET A 61 14.36 -0.24 9.89
N LYS A 62 15.08 0.00 8.79
CA LYS A 62 16.23 0.91 8.83
C LYS A 62 15.77 2.32 9.16
N LYS A 63 16.57 3.06 9.92
CA LYS A 63 16.35 4.50 10.17
C LYS A 63 16.31 5.35 8.90
N SER A 64 16.98 4.89 7.84
CA SER A 64 16.96 5.52 6.52
C SER A 64 15.75 5.12 5.66
N ALA A 65 14.90 4.20 6.13
CA ALA A 65 13.86 3.61 5.31
C ALA A 65 12.74 4.60 5.01
N ILE A 66 12.11 4.42 3.84
CA ILE A 66 10.90 5.13 3.45
C ILE A 66 9.75 4.13 3.26
N LEU A 67 8.63 4.37 3.95
CA LEU A 67 7.40 3.60 3.76
C LEU A 67 6.53 4.24 2.68
N VAL A 68 6.02 3.47 1.73
CA VAL A 68 5.03 3.92 0.74
C VAL A 68 3.76 3.09 0.89
N ASN A 69 2.65 3.70 1.33
CA ASN A 69 1.36 3.02 1.41
C ASN A 69 0.40 3.49 0.31
N VAL A 70 0.15 2.59 -0.64
CA VAL A 70 -0.82 2.75 -1.73
C VAL A 70 -1.83 1.59 -1.76
N ALA A 71 -1.95 0.86 -0.66
CA ALA A 71 -2.83 -0.29 -0.52
C ALA A 71 -4.17 0.10 0.12
N ARG A 72 -4.25 0.02 1.45
CA ARG A 72 -5.37 0.45 2.28
C ARG A 72 -4.82 1.11 3.54
N GLY A 73 -5.50 2.14 4.02
CA GLY A 73 -5.08 2.88 5.20
C GLY A 73 -4.82 2.00 6.42
N PRO A 74 -5.80 1.18 6.87
CA PRO A 74 -5.67 0.37 8.09
C PRO A 74 -4.61 -0.74 8.06
N VAL A 75 -3.89 -0.94 6.94
CA VAL A 75 -2.70 -1.80 6.94
C VAL A 75 -1.57 -1.17 7.77
N VAL A 76 -1.58 0.15 7.89
CA VAL A 76 -0.65 0.94 8.69
C VAL A 76 -1.40 1.53 9.87
N ASP A 77 -0.91 1.31 11.08
CA ASP A 77 -1.34 2.08 12.25
C ASP A 77 -0.80 3.51 12.10
N GLU A 78 -1.70 4.47 11.81
CA GLU A 78 -1.29 5.85 11.57
C GLU A 78 -0.70 6.52 12.82
N GLU A 79 -1.07 6.08 14.01
CA GLU A 79 -0.48 6.60 15.25
C GLU A 79 0.96 6.10 15.40
N ALA A 80 1.20 4.83 15.11
CA ALA A 80 2.55 4.27 15.05
C ALA A 80 3.40 4.94 13.97
N LEU A 81 2.82 5.25 12.80
CA LEU A 81 3.52 5.96 11.73
C LEU A 81 3.92 7.38 12.14
N VAL A 82 3.01 8.14 12.76
CA VAL A 82 3.32 9.49 13.30
C VAL A 82 4.48 9.39 14.29
N TRP A 83 4.41 8.46 15.24
CA TRP A 83 5.48 8.23 16.21
C TRP A 83 6.80 7.91 15.52
N ALA A 84 6.82 6.96 14.57
CA ALA A 84 8.03 6.52 13.88
C ALA A 84 8.70 7.67 13.10
N LEU A 85 7.91 8.55 12.50
CA LEU A 85 8.40 9.73 11.78
C LEU A 85 8.88 10.83 12.73
N GLU A 86 8.18 11.07 13.84
CA GLU A 86 8.55 12.07 14.87
C GLU A 86 9.86 11.69 15.58
N THR A 87 10.04 10.42 15.91
CA THR A 87 11.24 9.93 16.62
C THR A 87 12.38 9.53 15.68
N GLY A 88 12.15 9.50 14.37
CA GLY A 88 13.15 9.13 13.37
C GLY A 88 13.49 7.64 13.36
N GLU A 89 12.54 6.78 13.71
CA GLU A 89 12.64 5.32 13.49
C GLU A 89 12.68 4.99 12.00
N ILE A 90 12.01 5.81 11.17
CA ILE A 90 12.14 5.81 9.71
C ILE A 90 12.39 7.22 9.19
N ALA A 91 12.94 7.34 7.98
CA ALA A 91 13.31 8.62 7.39
C ALA A 91 12.11 9.39 6.86
N GLY A 92 11.13 8.69 6.28
CA GLY A 92 9.95 9.32 5.71
C GLY A 92 8.87 8.36 5.24
N ALA A 93 7.77 8.92 4.73
CA ALA A 93 6.69 8.14 4.15
C ALA A 93 5.98 8.84 2.98
N GLY A 94 5.41 8.04 2.07
CA GLY A 94 4.48 8.48 1.03
C GLY A 94 3.13 7.77 1.21
N ILE A 95 2.05 8.51 1.42
CA ILE A 95 0.75 7.97 1.80
C ILE A 95 -0.32 8.42 0.80
N ASP A 96 -0.98 7.46 0.15
CA ASP A 96 -2.15 7.72 -0.71
C ASP A 96 -3.47 7.33 -0.03
N VAL A 97 -3.42 6.51 1.03
CA VAL A 97 -4.60 5.93 1.70
C VAL A 97 -4.53 6.12 3.21
N TYR A 98 -5.67 6.33 3.88
CA TYR A 98 -5.75 6.71 5.30
C TYR A 98 -6.64 5.77 6.10
N GLU A 99 -6.30 5.56 7.38
CA GLU A 99 -7.03 4.64 8.25
C GLU A 99 -8.50 5.04 8.40
N ARG A 100 -8.78 6.35 8.37
CA ARG A 100 -10.12 6.94 8.49
C ARG A 100 -10.46 7.82 7.31
N GLU A 101 -10.23 7.33 6.09
CA GLU A 101 -10.52 8.08 4.86
C GLU A 101 -11.92 8.75 4.88
N PRO A 102 -12.02 10.03 4.49
CA PRO A 102 -10.98 10.90 3.92
C PRO A 102 -10.17 11.69 4.97
N GLN A 103 -10.33 11.38 6.26
CA GLN A 103 -9.66 12.11 7.35
C GLN A 103 -8.19 11.72 7.42
N VAL A 104 -7.33 12.74 7.44
CA VAL A 104 -5.89 12.58 7.66
C VAL A 104 -5.59 12.77 9.14
N ARG A 105 -4.79 11.88 9.73
CA ARG A 105 -4.33 12.05 11.12
C ARG A 105 -3.58 13.38 11.29
N PRO A 106 -3.97 14.23 12.27
CA PRO A 106 -3.35 15.55 12.45
C PRO A 106 -1.83 15.56 12.64
N GLY A 107 -1.26 14.49 13.20
CA GLY A 107 0.19 14.35 13.35
C GLY A 107 0.93 14.31 12.02
N LEU A 108 0.39 13.62 11.01
CA LEU A 108 1.00 13.55 9.67
C LEU A 108 1.05 14.93 9.00
N LEU A 109 0.02 15.75 9.20
CA LEU A 109 -0.04 17.12 8.64
C LEU A 109 1.05 18.05 9.19
N LYS A 110 1.61 17.74 10.37
CA LYS A 110 2.68 18.52 10.99
C LYS A 110 4.07 18.15 10.47
N LEU A 111 4.21 16.98 9.83
CA LEU A 111 5.50 16.38 9.46
C LEU A 111 5.85 16.62 7.98
N LYS A 112 5.63 17.84 7.47
CA LYS A 112 5.72 18.17 6.04
C LYS A 112 7.06 17.85 5.36
N GLU A 113 8.15 17.79 6.12
CA GLU A 113 9.49 17.45 5.61
C GLU A 113 9.73 15.93 5.53
N ARG A 114 8.89 15.13 6.20
CA ARG A 114 9.06 13.67 6.36
C ARG A 114 7.93 12.87 5.72
N VAL A 115 6.81 13.49 5.36
CA VAL A 115 5.69 12.77 4.74
C VAL A 115 5.09 13.52 3.57
N VAL A 116 4.82 12.79 2.49
CA VAL A 116 4.01 13.23 1.35
C VAL A 116 2.65 12.56 1.42
N LEU A 117 1.60 13.35 1.28
CA LEU A 117 0.20 12.95 1.47
C LEU A 117 -0.58 13.19 0.18
N ALA A 118 -1.22 12.15 -0.36
CA ALA A 118 -2.07 12.18 -1.54
C ALA A 118 -3.49 11.69 -1.20
N PRO A 119 -4.55 12.17 -1.89
CA PRO A 119 -5.94 11.86 -1.54
C PRO A 119 -6.52 10.67 -2.33
N HIS A 120 -5.98 9.46 -2.13
CA HIS A 120 -6.42 8.20 -2.75
C HIS A 120 -6.61 8.29 -4.27
N ILE A 121 -5.54 8.72 -4.95
CA ILE A 121 -5.52 8.99 -6.39
C ILE A 121 -4.73 7.96 -7.19
N GLY A 122 -4.22 6.88 -6.59
CA GLY A 122 -3.44 5.85 -7.30
C GLY A 122 -4.15 5.24 -8.52
N SER A 123 -5.49 5.19 -8.51
CA SER A 123 -6.30 4.69 -9.64
C SER A 123 -6.84 5.79 -10.58
N ALA A 124 -6.54 7.06 -10.31
CA ALA A 124 -7.18 8.20 -10.96
C ALA A 124 -6.59 8.58 -12.34
N SER A 125 -5.98 7.64 -13.06
CA SER A 125 -5.61 7.86 -14.46
C SER A 125 -6.83 7.82 -15.37
N VAL A 126 -6.78 8.55 -16.50
CA VAL A 126 -7.87 8.63 -17.47
C VAL A 126 -8.22 7.23 -18.02
N GLU A 127 -7.20 6.44 -18.32
CA GLU A 127 -7.33 5.09 -18.86
C GLU A 127 -8.02 4.15 -17.87
N THR A 128 -7.59 4.17 -16.61
CA THR A 128 -8.18 3.35 -15.55
C THR A 128 -9.61 3.77 -15.26
N ARG A 129 -9.88 5.07 -15.13
CA ARG A 129 -11.23 5.60 -14.89
C ARG A 129 -12.19 5.28 -16.04
N ARG A 130 -11.73 5.32 -17.31
CA ARG A 130 -12.55 4.89 -18.46
C ARG A 130 -12.88 3.40 -18.40
N LYS A 131 -11.91 2.54 -18.06
CA LYS A 131 -12.17 1.10 -17.90
C LYS A 131 -13.15 0.82 -16.76
N MET A 132 -13.00 1.50 -15.62
CA MET A 132 -13.93 1.40 -14.49
C MET A 132 -15.35 1.86 -14.89
N ALA A 133 -15.46 2.98 -15.60
CA ALA A 133 -16.75 3.46 -16.10
C ALA A 133 -17.39 2.45 -17.06
N LYS A 134 -16.59 1.82 -17.93
CA LYS A 134 -17.07 0.73 -18.79
C LYS A 134 -17.59 -0.45 -17.97
N ILE A 135 -16.88 -0.90 -16.95
CA ILE A 135 -17.34 -1.98 -16.06
C ILE A 135 -18.69 -1.62 -15.42
N ALA A 136 -18.85 -0.39 -14.95
CA ALA A 136 -20.12 0.07 -14.38
C ALA A 136 -21.26 0.05 -15.41
N VAL A 137 -21.02 0.55 -16.64
CA VAL A 137 -22.00 0.51 -17.73
C VAL A 137 -22.37 -0.93 -18.09
N ASP A 138 -21.38 -1.82 -18.23
CA ASP A 138 -21.60 -3.22 -18.60
C ASP A 138 -22.45 -3.95 -17.53
N ASN A 139 -22.23 -3.65 -16.24
CA ASN A 139 -23.07 -4.16 -15.15
C ASN A 139 -24.52 -3.69 -15.26
N VAL A 140 -24.75 -2.40 -15.50
CA VAL A 140 -26.09 -1.83 -15.65
C VAL A 140 -26.82 -2.42 -16.84
N LEU A 141 -26.14 -2.54 -17.99
CA LEU A 141 -26.71 -3.13 -19.19
C LEU A 141 -27.09 -4.60 -18.97
N SER A 142 -26.26 -5.37 -18.27
CA SER A 142 -26.57 -6.77 -17.93
C SER A 142 -27.89 -6.87 -17.18
N VAL A 143 -28.06 -6.09 -16.10
CA VAL A 143 -29.28 -6.08 -15.29
C VAL A 143 -30.50 -5.60 -16.07
N LEU A 144 -30.38 -4.49 -16.82
CA LEU A 144 -31.49 -3.96 -17.60
C LEU A 144 -31.93 -4.88 -18.75
N SER A 145 -31.03 -5.75 -19.23
CA SER A 145 -31.34 -6.78 -20.22
C SER A 145 -31.96 -8.05 -19.63
N GLY A 146 -32.21 -8.09 -18.32
CA GLY A 146 -32.78 -9.22 -17.59
C GLY A 146 -31.76 -10.24 -17.09
N GLY A 147 -30.46 -9.93 -17.17
CA GLY A 147 -29.38 -10.72 -16.59
C GLY A 147 -29.04 -10.34 -15.15
N GLU A 148 -28.01 -10.98 -14.60
CA GLU A 148 -27.43 -10.63 -13.29
C GLU A 148 -26.33 -9.57 -13.43
N PRO A 149 -26.01 -8.80 -12.37
CA PRO A 149 -24.82 -7.95 -12.39
C PRO A 149 -23.55 -8.80 -12.57
N LEU A 150 -22.61 -8.34 -13.40
CA LEU A 150 -21.34 -9.02 -13.66
C LEU A 150 -20.38 -8.98 -12.46
N ASN A 151 -20.53 -7.97 -11.61
CA ASN A 151 -19.73 -7.75 -10.40
C ASN A 151 -20.65 -7.45 -9.20
N PRO A 152 -21.43 -8.45 -8.73
CA PRO A 152 -22.31 -8.26 -7.58
C PRO A 152 -21.50 -7.93 -6.33
N VAL A 153 -22.04 -7.04 -5.50
CA VAL A 153 -21.58 -6.85 -4.12
C VAL A 153 -22.46 -7.72 -3.24
N THR A 154 -21.85 -8.63 -2.48
CA THR A 154 -22.53 -9.56 -1.57
C THR A 154 -22.37 -9.17 -0.12
#